data_AF-A0A382S538-F1
#
_entry.id   AF-A0A382S538-F1
#
_cell.length_a   1.000
_cell.length_b   1.000
_cell.length_c   1.000
_cell.angle_alpha   90.00
_cell.angle_beta   90.00
_cell.angle_gamma   90.00
#
_symmetry.space_group_name_H-M   'P 1'
#
loop_
_entity.id
_entity.type
_entity.pdbx_description
1 polymer ?
#
loop_
_entity_poly.entity_id
_entity_poly.type
_entity_poly.pdbx_seq_one_letter_code
_entity_poly.pdbx_strand_id
1 'polypeptide(L)'
;PPYSYQAPIQFFPRSIEVWDREAEVKRVDIRPTTEDVATGGVPVHPRGHHWRPTGTPATIVWVEALDGGDPNRDVRIRDRVMMLEAPFDSQRPRIVTKLEYRFSKILWGETRGVALVREYESTSNSYKTWLVNPDNPDIPDRRLWNHSVAERYEHPGHPLMRQLPNGKRAMRVFQQSIFLNGNGSSPEGDRPFLDRLDLVRFERKQLFKCPEDSYEAVVALMTDDGQEFVTRHETQTEHPNYFLRKVGDPGRKPLTDIEDPAKSLHKVVKQLVSYNRNDGVKLNCMLHLPPGYDLTDADRKRLPTILWAYPRVY
;
A
#
# COMPACT_ATOMS: atom_id res chain seq x y z
N PRO A 1 -6.06 12.17 29.89
CA PRO A 1 -5.98 10.80 29.29
C PRO A 1 -4.53 10.29 29.39
N PRO A 2 -4.28 9.02 29.74
CA PRO A 2 -3.03 8.58 30.38
C PRO A 2 -1.88 8.31 29.39
N TYR A 3 -1.75 9.12 28.34
CA TYR A 3 -0.69 8.96 27.35
C TYR A 3 0.28 10.13 27.45
N SER A 4 1.55 9.80 27.67
CA SER A 4 2.65 10.75 27.65
C SER A 4 2.73 11.44 26.27
N TYR A 5 2.93 12.75 26.25
CA TYR A 5 3.30 13.48 25.03
C TYR A 5 4.76 13.27 24.63
N GLN A 6 5.55 12.61 25.50
CA GLN A 6 6.98 12.41 25.29
C GLN A 6 7.28 11.20 24.40
N ALA A 7 6.40 10.18 24.40
CA ALA A 7 6.65 8.93 23.69
C ALA A 7 5.40 8.42 22.96
N PRO A 8 5.52 8.01 21.68
CA PRO A 8 4.47 7.28 20.97
C PRO A 8 4.01 5.99 21.69
N ILE A 9 2.75 5.62 21.49
CA ILE A 9 2.10 4.43 22.10
C ILE A 9 2.89 3.13 21.90
N GLN A 10 3.66 3.00 20.81
CA GLN A 10 4.43 1.78 20.53
C GLN A 10 5.58 1.49 21.52
N PHE A 11 5.98 2.47 22.33
CA PHE A 11 7.09 2.39 23.29
C PHE A 11 6.66 2.07 24.73
N PHE A 12 5.35 2.09 24.99
CA PHE A 12 4.79 1.68 26.28
C PHE A 12 4.96 0.17 26.49
N PRO A 13 5.06 -0.26 27.77
CA PRO A 13 5.14 -1.67 28.10
C PRO A 13 3.84 -2.37 27.67
N ARG A 14 3.97 -3.59 27.16
CA ARG A 14 2.82 -4.40 26.72
C ARG A 14 3.15 -5.89 26.71
N SER A 15 2.17 -6.74 26.95
CA SER A 15 2.22 -8.15 26.57
C SER A 15 1.62 -8.35 25.18
N ILE A 16 2.14 -9.33 24.44
CA ILE A 16 1.54 -9.82 23.21
C ILE A 16 1.29 -11.30 23.42
N GLU A 17 0.02 -11.68 23.33
CA GLU A 17 -0.43 -13.02 23.64
C GLU A 17 -1.01 -13.68 22.42
N VAL A 18 -0.72 -14.97 22.25
CA VAL A 18 -1.31 -15.82 21.22
C VAL A 18 -2.30 -16.74 21.91
N TRP A 19 -3.56 -16.64 21.53
CA TRP A 19 -4.68 -17.40 22.09
C TRP A 19 -5.15 -18.44 21.07
N ASP A 20 -5.55 -19.61 21.53
CA ASP A 20 -6.30 -20.58 20.72
C ASP A 20 -7.80 -20.25 20.70
N ARG A 21 -8.62 -21.14 20.12
CA ARG A 21 -10.08 -20.93 20.03
C ARG A 21 -10.80 -21.28 21.33
N GLU A 22 -10.14 -22.04 22.19
CA GLU A 22 -10.56 -22.48 23.51
C GLU A 22 -10.20 -21.45 24.59
N ALA A 23 -9.62 -20.30 24.18
CA ALA A 23 -9.17 -19.20 25.01
C ALA A 23 -7.97 -19.53 25.92
N GLU A 24 -7.15 -20.51 25.55
CA GLU A 24 -5.87 -20.78 26.19
C GLU A 24 -4.74 -19.96 25.56
N VAL A 25 -3.91 -19.39 26.43
CA VAL A 25 -2.71 -18.66 26.02
C VAL A 25 -1.60 -19.66 25.64
N LYS A 26 -1.27 -19.73 24.35
CA LYS A 26 -0.20 -20.58 23.82
C LYS A 26 1.17 -19.91 23.80
N ARG A 27 1.22 -18.58 23.83
CA ARG A 27 2.47 -17.81 23.86
C ARG A 27 2.25 -16.44 24.48
N VAL A 28 3.24 -15.96 25.23
CA VAL A 28 3.32 -14.59 25.73
C VAL A 28 4.68 -13.99 25.39
N ASP A 29 4.70 -12.85 24.72
CA ASP A 29 5.87 -11.99 24.57
C ASP A 29 5.69 -10.75 25.46
N ILE A 30 6.45 -10.66 26.56
CA ILE A 30 6.42 -9.50 27.45
C ILE A 30 7.40 -8.44 26.95
N ARG A 31 6.91 -7.20 26.82
CA ARG A 31 7.73 -6.05 26.41
C ARG A 31 7.78 -5.03 27.54
N PRO A 32 8.95 -4.80 28.16
CA PRO A 32 9.10 -3.70 29.09
C PRO A 32 9.04 -2.36 28.35
N THR A 33 8.92 -1.27 29.11
CA THR A 33 8.95 0.09 28.57
C THR A 33 10.25 0.33 27.82
N THR A 34 10.18 1.05 26.70
CA THR A 34 11.37 1.53 25.99
C THR A 34 11.36 3.06 26.02
N GLU A 35 11.91 3.67 27.08
CA GLU A 35 11.91 5.14 27.24
C GLU A 35 13.02 5.81 26.42
N ASP A 36 14.14 5.13 26.19
CA ASP A 36 15.33 5.65 25.50
C ASP A 36 15.41 5.22 24.03
N VAL A 37 14.43 5.60 23.21
CA VAL A 37 14.50 5.37 21.75
C VAL A 37 15.07 6.60 21.06
N ALA A 38 16.21 6.43 20.37
CA ALA A 38 16.80 7.47 19.56
C ALA A 38 15.81 8.01 18.52
N THR A 39 15.95 9.28 18.12
CA THR A 39 15.13 9.89 17.08
C THR A 39 15.17 9.04 15.80
N GLY A 40 14.00 8.69 15.26
CA GLY A 40 13.89 7.80 14.10
C GLY A 40 14.12 6.31 14.40
N GLY A 41 14.31 5.96 15.68
CA GLY A 41 14.51 4.60 16.15
C GLY A 41 13.22 3.78 16.28
N VAL A 42 13.42 2.49 16.56
CA VAL A 42 12.35 1.50 16.69
C VAL A 42 12.45 0.80 18.04
N PRO A 43 11.36 0.16 18.53
CA PRO A 43 11.45 -0.65 19.73
C PRO A 43 12.46 -1.78 19.57
N VAL A 44 13.25 -2.03 20.62
CA VAL A 44 14.27 -3.11 20.66
C VAL A 44 13.64 -4.49 20.73
N HIS A 45 12.49 -4.59 21.40
CA HIS A 45 11.73 -5.83 21.53
C HIS A 45 10.99 -6.21 20.24
N PRO A 46 10.65 -7.51 20.07
CA PRO A 46 9.80 -7.99 18.99
C PRO A 46 8.65 -7.04 18.66
N ARG A 47 8.55 -6.65 17.38
CA ARG A 47 7.58 -5.66 16.89
C ARG A 47 6.89 -6.15 15.62
N GLY A 48 5.74 -5.54 15.32
CA GLY A 48 5.00 -5.83 14.10
C GLY A 48 4.43 -7.25 14.05
N HIS A 49 4.05 -7.80 15.21
CA HIS A 49 3.41 -9.11 15.29
C HIS A 49 2.17 -9.19 14.39
N HIS A 50 2.14 -10.20 13.53
CA HIS A 50 0.99 -10.46 12.67
C HIS A 50 0.93 -11.94 12.26
N TRP A 51 -0.26 -12.36 11.87
CA TRP A 51 -0.50 -13.71 11.36
C TRP A 51 -0.10 -13.82 9.89
N ARG A 52 0.58 -14.92 9.53
CA ARG A 52 0.71 -15.33 8.13
C ARG A 52 -0.68 -15.70 7.59
N PRO A 53 -1.11 -15.13 6.45
CA PRO A 53 -2.50 -15.25 6.00
C PRO A 53 -2.87 -16.64 5.47
N THR A 54 -1.91 -17.48 5.06
CA THR A 54 -2.19 -18.83 4.53
C THR A 54 -2.70 -19.83 5.58
N GLY A 55 -2.55 -19.51 6.87
CA GLY A 55 -3.32 -20.11 7.98
C GLY A 55 -2.98 -21.54 8.40
N THR A 56 -2.30 -22.35 7.59
CA THR A 56 -1.99 -23.75 7.93
C THR A 56 -0.51 -24.10 7.73
N PRO A 57 0.23 -24.48 8.80
CA PRO A 57 -0.14 -24.25 10.20
C PRO A 57 -0.30 -22.75 10.50
N ALA A 58 -0.97 -22.42 11.61
CA ALA A 58 -1.04 -21.03 12.07
C ALA A 58 0.38 -20.55 12.41
N THR A 59 0.78 -19.40 11.86
CA THR A 59 2.15 -18.90 11.99
C THR A 59 2.12 -17.45 12.44
N ILE A 60 2.75 -17.16 13.59
CA ILE A 60 2.98 -15.80 14.07
C ILE A 60 4.32 -15.31 13.55
N VAL A 61 4.37 -14.05 13.12
CA VAL A 61 5.53 -13.41 12.51
C VAL A 61 5.79 -12.08 13.19
N TRP A 62 7.04 -11.76 13.47
CA TRP A 62 7.47 -10.50 14.06
C TRP A 62 8.82 -10.05 13.50
N VAL A 63 9.25 -8.86 13.89
CA VAL A 63 10.52 -8.26 13.49
C VAL A 63 11.35 -7.97 14.73
N GLU A 64 12.65 -8.20 14.65
CA GLU A 64 13.61 -7.88 15.70
C GLU A 64 14.67 -6.92 15.17
N ALA A 65 14.92 -5.85 15.93
CA ALA A 65 15.97 -4.89 15.63
C ALA A 65 17.32 -5.41 16.16
N LEU A 66 18.30 -5.54 15.28
CA LEU A 66 19.64 -6.08 15.58
C LEU A 66 20.66 -4.99 15.91
N ASP A 67 20.35 -3.73 15.63
CA ASP A 67 21.10 -2.57 16.08
C ASP A 67 20.64 -2.03 17.44
N GLY A 68 19.79 -2.77 18.17
CA GLY A 68 19.22 -2.26 19.41
C GLY A 68 18.28 -1.05 19.20
N GLY A 69 17.67 -0.95 18.03
CA GLY A 69 16.65 0.07 17.73
C GLY A 69 17.18 1.43 17.33
N ASP A 70 18.50 1.64 17.35
CA ASP A 70 19.15 2.91 17.03
C ASP A 70 19.58 2.96 15.54
N PRO A 71 18.99 3.84 14.71
CA PRO A 71 19.33 3.95 13.30
C PRO A 71 20.74 4.49 13.06
N ASN A 72 21.39 5.12 14.04
CA ASN A 72 22.71 5.72 13.90
C ASN A 72 23.85 4.73 14.14
N ARG A 73 23.57 3.54 14.68
CA ARG A 73 24.59 2.51 14.86
C ARG A 73 25.02 1.93 13.52
N ASP A 74 26.32 1.78 13.34
CA ASP A 74 26.89 1.14 12.16
C ASP A 74 26.84 -0.38 12.30
N VAL A 75 25.87 -1.01 11.63
CA VAL A 75 25.72 -2.45 11.55
C VAL A 75 25.36 -2.85 10.13
N ARG A 76 25.80 -4.04 9.72
CA ARG A 76 25.46 -4.58 8.39
C ARG A 76 23.99 -4.98 8.26
N ILE A 77 23.40 -5.53 9.33
CA ILE A 77 22.01 -6.01 9.34
C ILE A 77 21.28 -5.31 10.46
N ARG A 78 20.22 -4.57 10.13
CA ARG A 78 19.44 -3.77 11.09
C ARG A 78 18.24 -4.50 11.63
N ASP A 79 17.58 -5.29 10.80
CA ASP A 79 16.40 -6.04 11.21
C ASP A 79 16.48 -7.48 10.74
N ARG A 80 15.78 -8.37 11.45
CA ARG A 80 15.42 -9.70 10.95
C ARG A 80 13.94 -9.94 11.13
N VAL A 81 13.35 -10.64 10.16
CA VAL A 81 11.97 -11.12 10.24
C VAL A 81 12.01 -12.53 10.80
N MET A 82 11.23 -12.78 11.84
CA MET A 82 11.14 -14.04 12.56
C MET A 82 9.76 -14.64 12.37
N MET A 83 9.67 -15.96 12.39
CA MET A 83 8.38 -16.65 12.42
C MET A 83 8.40 -17.88 13.32
N LEU A 84 7.23 -18.21 13.85
CA LEU A 84 6.99 -19.39 14.67
C LEU A 84 5.65 -20.01 14.31
N GLU A 85 5.65 -21.31 14.07
CA GLU A 85 4.45 -22.06 13.73
C GLU A 85 3.81 -22.66 14.99
N ALA A 86 2.49 -22.87 14.93
CA ALA A 86 1.76 -23.64 15.91
C ALA A 86 2.43 -25.03 16.08
N PRO A 87 2.51 -25.57 17.30
CA PRO A 87 1.77 -25.13 18.50
C PRO A 87 2.41 -23.99 19.34
N PHE A 88 3.46 -23.32 18.84
CA PHE A 88 4.13 -22.16 19.47
C PHE A 88 4.95 -22.41 20.75
N ASP A 89 4.95 -23.63 21.28
CA ASP A 89 5.62 -24.02 22.54
C ASP A 89 6.80 -24.99 22.34
N SER A 90 6.80 -25.76 21.25
CA SER A 90 7.73 -26.86 20.99
C SER A 90 8.74 -26.58 19.88
N GLN A 91 8.53 -25.52 19.10
CA GLN A 91 9.40 -25.14 17.98
C GLN A 91 10.21 -23.88 18.31
N ARG A 92 11.46 -23.83 17.86
CA ARG A 92 12.26 -22.61 17.91
C ARG A 92 11.81 -21.67 16.79
N PRO A 93 11.69 -20.35 17.06
CA PRO A 93 11.49 -19.37 16.00
C PRO A 93 12.56 -19.47 14.92
N ARG A 94 12.16 -19.37 13.66
CA ARG A 94 13.04 -19.39 12.48
C ARG A 94 13.15 -18.01 11.85
N ILE A 95 14.31 -17.74 11.26
CA ILE A 95 14.56 -16.51 10.51
C ILE A 95 13.91 -16.65 9.13
N VAL A 96 13.08 -15.69 8.75
CA VAL A 96 12.49 -15.55 7.41
C VAL A 96 13.46 -14.84 6.48
N THR A 97 14.02 -13.71 6.92
CA THR A 97 14.97 -12.90 6.16
C THR A 97 15.73 -11.95 7.09
N LYS A 98 16.88 -11.44 6.62
CA LYS A 98 17.71 -10.42 7.28
C LYS A 98 17.79 -9.19 6.38
N LEU A 99 17.62 -8.01 6.96
CA LEU A 99 17.51 -6.76 6.24
C LEU A 99 18.64 -5.82 6.62
N GLU A 100 19.25 -5.20 5.62
CA GLU A 100 20.30 -4.19 5.79
C GLU A 100 19.70 -2.90 6.36
N TYR A 101 18.42 -2.64 6.07
CA TYR A 101 17.70 -1.45 6.48
C TYR A 101 16.42 -1.76 7.24
N ARG A 102 15.65 -0.73 7.59
CA ARG A 102 14.47 -0.89 8.44
C ARG A 102 13.35 -1.61 7.70
N PHE A 103 12.86 -2.71 8.26
CA PHE A 103 11.65 -3.39 7.82
C PHE A 103 10.51 -2.39 7.66
N SER A 104 9.92 -2.37 6.46
CA SER A 104 8.78 -1.53 6.12
C SER A 104 7.50 -2.35 5.97
N LYS A 105 7.57 -3.48 5.23
CA LYS A 105 6.37 -4.25 4.89
C LYS A 105 6.72 -5.69 4.54
N ILE A 106 5.77 -6.59 4.78
CA ILE A 106 5.74 -7.91 4.17
C ILE A 106 4.40 -8.11 3.46
N LEU A 107 4.46 -8.57 2.22
CA LEU A 107 3.30 -8.97 1.43
C LEU A 107 3.40 -10.48 1.23
N TRP A 108 2.46 -11.20 1.80
CA TRP A 108 2.42 -12.66 1.72
C TRP A 108 1.76 -13.10 0.43
N GLY A 109 2.36 -14.06 -0.27
CA GLY A 109 1.73 -14.79 -1.35
C GLY A 109 0.63 -15.72 -0.82
N GLU A 110 -0.33 -16.02 -1.67
CA GLU A 110 -1.31 -17.08 -1.41
C GLU A 110 -0.68 -18.47 -1.42
N THR A 111 0.45 -18.62 -2.11
CA THR A 111 1.33 -19.78 -1.97
C THR A 111 2.32 -19.53 -0.86
N ARG A 112 2.60 -20.58 -0.09
CA ARG A 112 3.46 -20.50 1.09
C ARG A 112 4.89 -20.06 0.75
N GLY A 113 5.47 -20.51 -0.35
CA GLY A 113 6.86 -20.22 -0.72
C GLY A 113 7.14 -18.83 -1.29
N VAL A 114 6.17 -17.91 -1.28
CA VAL A 114 6.31 -16.58 -1.89
C VAL A 114 5.94 -15.49 -0.89
N ALA A 115 6.88 -14.58 -0.61
CA ALA A 115 6.62 -13.32 0.07
C ALA A 115 7.45 -12.21 -0.57
N LEU A 116 6.92 -10.98 -0.57
CA LEU A 116 7.71 -9.79 -0.84
C LEU A 116 7.99 -9.06 0.47
N VAL A 117 9.27 -8.88 0.81
CA VAL A 117 9.69 -8.14 2.01
C VAL A 117 10.32 -6.83 1.57
N ARG A 118 9.84 -5.72 2.11
CA ARG A 118 10.32 -4.38 1.80
C ARG A 118 11.03 -3.79 2.99
N GLU A 119 12.21 -3.24 2.76
CA GLU A 119 12.96 -2.41 3.71
C GLU A 119 13.02 -0.97 3.23
N TYR A 120 13.22 -0.05 4.16
CA TYR A 120 13.29 1.39 3.97
C TYR A 120 14.66 1.91 4.39
N GLU A 121 15.37 2.52 3.46
CA GLU A 121 16.62 3.22 3.69
C GLU A 121 16.33 4.72 3.84
N SER A 122 16.48 5.24 5.07
CA SER A 122 16.16 6.63 5.39
C SER A 122 17.08 7.65 4.71
N THR A 123 18.37 7.34 4.60
CA THR A 123 19.38 8.26 4.03
C THR A 123 19.11 8.56 2.55
N SER A 124 18.83 7.52 1.75
CA SER A 124 18.52 7.66 0.32
C SER A 124 17.02 7.87 0.07
N ASN A 125 16.20 7.85 1.13
CA ASN A 125 14.73 7.83 1.07
C ASN A 125 14.20 6.86 0.00
N SER A 126 14.63 5.60 0.10
CA SER A 126 14.33 4.57 -0.90
C SER A 126 13.75 3.29 -0.27
N TYR A 127 13.02 2.55 -1.08
CA TYR A 127 12.55 1.20 -0.76
C TYR A 127 13.31 0.16 -1.56
N LYS A 128 13.76 -0.89 -0.87
CA LYS A 128 14.25 -2.13 -1.48
C LYS A 128 13.24 -3.23 -1.20
N THR A 129 12.78 -3.92 -2.24
CA THR A 129 11.82 -5.02 -2.13
C THR A 129 12.49 -6.32 -2.56
N TRP A 130 12.37 -7.35 -1.75
CA TRP A 130 12.99 -8.65 -1.88
C TRP A 130 11.93 -9.72 -2.08
N LEU A 131 12.13 -10.63 -3.03
CA LEU A 131 11.44 -11.90 -3.11
C LEU A 131 12.10 -12.86 -2.12
N VAL A 132 11.30 -13.35 -1.17
CA VAL A 132 11.72 -14.24 -0.09
C VAL A 132 10.91 -15.52 -0.18
N ASN A 133 11.55 -16.67 0.04
CA ASN A 133 10.85 -17.92 0.31
C ASN A 133 10.84 -18.16 1.83
N PRO A 134 9.72 -17.88 2.52
CA PRO A 134 9.68 -18.00 3.97
C PRO A 134 9.96 -19.43 4.43
N ASP A 135 9.50 -20.43 3.69
CA ASP A 135 9.56 -21.82 4.13
C ASP A 135 10.89 -22.52 3.80
N ASN A 136 11.76 -21.90 2.99
CA ASN A 136 13.05 -22.47 2.62
C ASN A 136 14.18 -21.44 2.72
N PRO A 137 14.93 -21.40 3.84
CA PRO A 137 16.02 -20.45 4.03
C PRO A 137 17.27 -20.76 3.18
N ASP A 138 17.33 -21.93 2.55
CA ASP A 138 18.45 -22.29 1.66
C ASP A 138 18.33 -21.61 0.29
N ILE A 139 17.15 -21.08 -0.05
CA ILE A 139 16.94 -20.28 -1.26
C ILE A 139 17.30 -18.83 -0.94
N PRO A 140 18.33 -18.24 -1.59
CA PRO A 140 18.71 -16.86 -1.33
C PRO A 140 17.60 -15.87 -1.69
N ASP A 141 17.42 -14.86 -0.85
CA ASP A 141 16.55 -13.72 -1.14
C ASP A 141 17.01 -12.99 -2.39
N ARG A 142 16.07 -12.63 -3.26
CA ARG A 142 16.37 -11.97 -4.54
C ARG A 142 15.76 -10.58 -4.57
N ARG A 143 16.58 -9.56 -4.83
CA ARG A 143 16.08 -8.19 -4.96
C ARG A 143 15.18 -8.07 -6.19
N LEU A 144 13.95 -7.62 -5.97
CA LEU A 144 12.96 -7.43 -7.02
C LEU A 144 13.00 -5.98 -7.54
N TRP A 145 12.93 -5.00 -6.64
CA TRP A 145 12.95 -3.57 -6.99
C TRP A 145 13.75 -2.74 -5.99
N ASN A 146 14.29 -1.62 -6.47
CA ASN A 146 14.83 -0.54 -5.65
C ASN A 146 14.39 0.80 -6.26
N HIS A 147 13.67 1.62 -5.50
CA HIS A 147 13.18 2.90 -6.00
C HIS A 147 13.07 3.94 -4.89
N SER A 148 13.12 5.22 -5.26
CA SER A 148 12.80 6.33 -4.36
C SER A 148 11.36 6.21 -3.84
N VAL A 149 11.12 6.63 -2.59
CA VAL A 149 9.76 6.73 -2.05
C VAL A 149 8.90 7.69 -2.88
N ALA A 150 9.52 8.68 -3.53
CA ALA A 150 8.84 9.66 -4.38
C ALA A 150 8.69 9.21 -5.84
N GLU A 151 9.15 8.01 -6.21
CA GLU A 151 9.06 7.50 -7.58
C GLU A 151 7.60 7.28 -8.00
N ARG A 152 7.21 7.85 -9.14
CA ARG A 152 5.85 7.77 -9.69
C ARG A 152 5.80 7.22 -11.10
N TYR A 153 6.81 7.52 -11.93
CA TYR A 153 6.82 7.22 -13.36
C TYR A 153 7.34 5.80 -13.61
N GLU A 154 8.39 5.40 -12.90
CA GLU A 154 8.96 4.05 -12.98
C GLU A 154 8.49 3.16 -11.83
N HIS A 155 7.45 3.57 -11.10
CA HIS A 155 6.94 2.80 -9.97
C HIS A 155 6.43 1.43 -10.47
N PRO A 156 6.91 0.29 -9.90
CA PRO A 156 6.61 -1.05 -10.40
C PRO A 156 5.14 -1.47 -10.23
N GLY A 157 4.38 -0.68 -9.48
CA GLY A 157 3.01 -0.97 -9.09
C GLY A 157 2.94 -1.67 -7.74
N HIS A 158 1.78 -2.22 -7.44
CA HIS A 158 1.47 -2.94 -6.22
C HIS A 158 0.96 -4.33 -6.57
N PRO A 159 1.40 -5.37 -5.86
CA PRO A 159 0.83 -6.70 -6.02
C PRO A 159 -0.68 -6.71 -5.77
N LEU A 160 -1.43 -7.29 -6.70
CA LEU A 160 -2.86 -7.50 -6.54
C LEU A 160 -3.10 -8.52 -5.44
N MET A 161 -3.96 -8.13 -4.50
CA MET A 161 -4.32 -8.93 -3.33
C MET A 161 -5.70 -9.57 -3.52
N ARG A 162 -5.88 -10.84 -3.14
CA ARG A 162 -7.22 -11.44 -2.96
C ARG A 162 -7.50 -11.82 -1.52
N GLN A 163 -8.79 -11.96 -1.22
CA GLN A 163 -9.24 -12.61 -0.01
C GLN A 163 -9.13 -14.13 -0.16
N LEU A 164 -8.55 -14.79 0.84
CA LEU A 164 -8.45 -16.23 0.96
C LEU A 164 -9.73 -16.79 1.62
N PRO A 165 -9.99 -18.11 1.55
CA PRO A 165 -11.16 -18.73 2.18
C PRO A 165 -11.29 -18.48 3.70
N ASN A 166 -10.17 -18.20 4.38
CA ASN A 166 -10.14 -17.87 5.80
C ASN A 166 -10.37 -16.36 6.09
N GLY A 167 -10.75 -15.57 5.08
CA GLY A 167 -11.02 -14.15 5.19
C GLY A 167 -9.80 -13.24 5.20
N LYS A 168 -8.57 -13.78 5.32
CA LYS A 168 -7.33 -13.00 5.24
C LYS A 168 -7.00 -12.61 3.80
N ARG A 169 -6.12 -11.63 3.60
CA ARG A 169 -5.67 -11.20 2.26
C ARG A 169 -4.24 -11.63 1.98
N ALA A 170 -3.98 -12.07 0.75
CA ALA A 170 -2.67 -12.43 0.24
C ALA A 170 -2.52 -11.99 -1.22
N MET A 171 -1.27 -11.82 -1.68
CA MET A 171 -0.96 -11.53 -3.08
C MET A 171 -1.38 -12.71 -3.95
N ARG A 172 -1.93 -12.41 -5.13
CA ARG A 172 -2.18 -13.40 -6.18
C ARG A 172 -0.86 -14.01 -6.64
N VAL A 173 -0.78 -15.33 -6.67
CA VAL A 173 0.38 -16.07 -7.17
C VAL A 173 -0.11 -17.18 -8.10
N PHE A 174 0.27 -17.10 -9.37
CA PHE A 174 -0.09 -18.12 -10.35
C PHE A 174 1.13 -18.51 -11.18
N GLN A 175 1.47 -19.80 -11.18
CA GLN A 175 2.63 -20.34 -11.91
C GLN A 175 3.91 -19.50 -11.71
N GLN A 176 4.32 -19.32 -10.44
CA GLN A 176 5.48 -18.49 -10.06
C GLN A 176 5.42 -17.05 -10.58
N SER A 177 4.25 -16.51 -10.87
CA SER A 177 4.04 -15.13 -11.25
C SER A 177 3.15 -14.40 -10.25
N ILE A 178 3.34 -13.09 -10.14
CA ILE A 178 2.41 -12.18 -9.46
C ILE A 178 1.82 -11.19 -10.47
N PHE A 179 0.76 -10.51 -10.07
CA PHE A 179 0.11 -9.48 -10.87
C PHE A 179 0.26 -8.12 -10.19
N LEU A 180 0.64 -7.10 -10.96
CA LEU A 180 0.90 -5.76 -10.48
C LEU A 180 -0.07 -4.79 -11.12
N ASN A 181 -0.64 -3.87 -10.34
CA ASN A 181 -1.36 -2.71 -10.85
C ASN A 181 -0.84 -1.42 -10.22
N GLY A 182 -1.16 -0.27 -10.80
CA GLY A 182 -0.79 1.03 -10.26
C GLY A 182 -1.28 2.14 -11.17
N ASN A 183 -1.05 3.39 -10.76
CA ASN A 183 -1.50 4.56 -11.52
C ASN A 183 -0.81 4.69 -12.88
N GLY A 184 0.40 4.15 -13.03
CA GLY A 184 1.18 4.25 -14.27
C GLY A 184 1.34 5.70 -14.73
N SER A 185 1.62 6.60 -13.78
CA SER A 185 1.80 8.02 -13.98
C SER A 185 2.87 8.31 -15.04
N SER A 186 2.59 9.26 -15.92
CA SER A 186 3.53 9.75 -16.92
C SER A 186 3.31 11.26 -17.15
N PRO A 187 4.14 11.94 -17.96
CA PRO A 187 3.89 13.32 -18.36
C PRO A 187 2.52 13.54 -19.02
N GLU A 188 1.97 12.50 -19.66
CA GLU A 188 0.64 12.49 -20.30
C GLU A 188 -0.51 12.26 -19.30
N GLY A 189 -0.20 12.01 -18.02
CA GLY A 189 -1.17 11.76 -16.96
C GLY A 189 -1.10 10.34 -16.40
N ASP A 190 -2.06 10.01 -15.54
CA ASP A 190 -2.15 8.66 -14.97
C ASP A 190 -2.72 7.70 -16.01
N ARG A 191 -1.95 6.66 -16.35
CA ARG A 191 -2.37 5.56 -17.21
C ARG A 191 -2.29 4.24 -16.46
N PRO A 192 -3.32 3.85 -15.70
CA PRO A 192 -3.27 2.64 -14.91
C PRO A 192 -2.98 1.39 -15.75
N PHE A 193 -2.40 0.37 -15.13
CA PHE A 193 -1.96 -0.83 -15.85
C PHE A 193 -2.24 -2.11 -15.07
N LEU A 194 -2.14 -3.24 -15.77
CA LEU A 194 -2.00 -4.57 -15.20
C LEU A 194 -0.84 -5.27 -15.87
N ASP A 195 0.13 -5.68 -15.07
CA ASP A 195 1.27 -6.47 -15.52
C ASP A 195 1.29 -7.82 -14.82
N ARG A 196 1.77 -8.85 -15.52
CA ARG A 196 2.20 -10.13 -14.93
C ARG A 196 3.72 -10.10 -14.79
N LEU A 197 4.22 -10.41 -13.61
CA LEU A 197 5.65 -10.50 -13.31
C LEU A 197 6.03 -11.95 -13.00
N ASP A 198 6.93 -12.52 -13.78
CA ASP A 198 7.53 -13.83 -13.50
C ASP A 198 8.56 -13.72 -12.36
N LEU A 199 8.39 -14.47 -11.27
CA LEU A 199 9.27 -14.43 -10.10
C LEU A 199 10.54 -15.28 -10.23
N VAL A 200 10.69 -16.04 -11.32
CA VAL A 200 11.91 -16.79 -11.62
C VAL A 200 12.83 -15.91 -12.48
N ARG A 201 12.34 -15.41 -13.61
CA ARG A 201 13.12 -14.63 -14.58
C ARG A 201 13.10 -13.12 -14.32
N PHE A 202 12.16 -12.64 -13.52
CA PHE A 202 11.89 -11.21 -13.31
C PHE A 202 11.47 -10.48 -14.60
N GLU A 203 10.84 -11.22 -15.50
CA GLU A 203 10.29 -10.70 -16.75
C GLU A 203 8.88 -10.18 -16.52
N ARG A 204 8.61 -8.98 -17.03
CA ARG A 204 7.30 -8.31 -16.95
C ARG A 204 6.58 -8.42 -18.29
N LYS A 205 5.33 -8.85 -18.25
CA LYS A 205 4.42 -8.85 -19.40
C LYS A 205 3.22 -7.94 -19.11
N GLN A 206 3.03 -6.92 -19.93
CA GLN A 206 1.85 -6.06 -19.84
C GLN A 206 0.62 -6.80 -20.36
N LEU A 207 -0.41 -6.86 -19.51
CA LEU A 207 -1.71 -7.47 -19.82
C LEU A 207 -2.76 -6.41 -20.18
N PHE A 208 -2.64 -5.23 -19.58
CA PHE A 208 -3.53 -4.10 -19.83
C PHE A 208 -2.82 -2.77 -19.55
N LYS A 209 -3.14 -1.75 -20.33
CA LYS A 209 -2.76 -0.36 -20.12
C LYS A 209 -3.96 0.53 -20.46
N CYS A 210 -4.27 1.46 -19.56
CA CYS A 210 -5.32 2.44 -19.77
C CYS A 210 -5.05 3.28 -21.03
N PRO A 211 -6.06 3.50 -21.90
CA PRO A 211 -5.96 4.44 -23.00
C PRO A 211 -5.90 5.89 -22.48
N GLU A 212 -5.66 6.84 -23.38
CA GLU A 212 -5.39 8.26 -23.03
C GLU A 212 -6.67 9.09 -22.82
N ASP A 213 -7.80 8.60 -23.29
CA ASP A 213 -9.10 9.29 -23.31
C ASP A 213 -9.97 9.00 -22.08
N SER A 214 -9.51 8.12 -21.19
CA SER A 214 -10.26 7.67 -20.02
C SER A 214 -9.33 7.37 -18.86
N TYR A 215 -9.93 7.20 -17.68
CA TYR A 215 -9.26 6.65 -16.52
C TYR A 215 -9.86 5.27 -16.21
N GLU A 216 -9.05 4.23 -16.37
CA GLU A 216 -9.49 2.85 -16.21
C GLU A 216 -8.49 2.04 -15.39
N ALA A 217 -8.88 1.70 -14.16
CA ALA A 217 -8.03 0.98 -13.21
C ALA A 217 -8.51 -0.46 -13.00
N VAL A 218 -7.58 -1.42 -13.00
CA VAL A 218 -7.88 -2.82 -12.67
C VAL A 218 -8.10 -2.96 -11.17
N VAL A 219 -9.25 -3.53 -10.77
CA VAL A 219 -9.66 -3.66 -9.37
C VAL A 219 -9.71 -5.11 -8.88
N ALA A 220 -9.86 -6.08 -9.78
CA ALA A 220 -9.88 -7.51 -9.44
C ALA A 220 -9.49 -8.38 -10.65
N LEU A 221 -8.94 -9.58 -10.40
CA LEU A 221 -8.76 -10.61 -11.42
C LEU A 221 -9.83 -11.69 -11.25
N MET A 222 -10.47 -12.07 -12.35
CA MET A 222 -11.53 -13.07 -12.41
C MET A 222 -10.99 -14.47 -12.71
N THR A 223 -9.86 -14.56 -13.40
CA THR A 223 -9.12 -15.81 -13.60
C THR A 223 -7.77 -15.77 -12.87
N ASP A 224 -7.21 -16.95 -12.56
CA ASP A 224 -5.92 -17.04 -11.88
C ASP A 224 -4.73 -16.60 -12.74
N ASP A 225 -4.84 -16.76 -14.05
CA ASP A 225 -3.84 -16.34 -15.03
C ASP A 225 -3.94 -14.86 -15.44
N GLY A 226 -4.94 -14.13 -14.91
CA GLY A 226 -5.19 -12.72 -15.18
C GLY A 226 -5.70 -12.42 -16.60
N GLN A 227 -6.15 -13.44 -17.35
CA GLN A 227 -6.73 -13.24 -18.69
C GLN A 227 -8.09 -12.54 -18.65
N GLU A 228 -8.86 -12.70 -17.58
CA GLU A 228 -10.08 -11.93 -17.34
C GLU A 228 -9.98 -11.14 -16.02
N PHE A 229 -10.40 -9.88 -16.05
CA PHE A 229 -10.27 -8.96 -14.93
C PHE A 229 -11.38 -7.92 -14.92
N VAL A 230 -11.62 -7.31 -13.76
CA VAL A 230 -12.57 -6.22 -13.59
C VAL A 230 -11.83 -4.90 -13.56
N THR A 231 -12.31 -3.93 -14.32
CA THR A 231 -11.86 -2.54 -14.27
C THR A 231 -12.94 -1.63 -13.70
N ARG A 232 -12.51 -0.53 -13.09
CA ARG A 232 -13.35 0.65 -12.86
C ARG A 232 -12.95 1.69 -13.91
N HIS A 233 -13.90 2.06 -14.76
CA HIS A 233 -13.68 2.98 -15.88
C HIS A 233 -14.52 4.25 -15.70
N GLU A 234 -13.92 5.40 -15.95
CA GLU A 234 -14.56 6.72 -15.98
C GLU A 234 -13.92 7.60 -17.06
N THR A 235 -14.66 8.62 -17.51
CA THR A 235 -14.12 9.69 -18.36
C THR A 235 -14.41 11.04 -17.73
N GLN A 236 -14.06 12.13 -18.40
CA GLN A 236 -14.43 13.47 -17.92
C GLN A 236 -15.95 13.66 -17.80
N THR A 237 -16.75 12.93 -18.57
CA THR A 237 -18.22 13.08 -18.64
C THR A 237 -18.99 11.82 -18.25
N GLU A 238 -18.32 10.68 -18.14
CA GLU A 238 -18.95 9.41 -17.76
C GLU A 238 -18.61 9.06 -16.32
N HIS A 239 -19.64 8.82 -15.51
CA HIS A 239 -19.48 8.41 -14.13
C HIS A 239 -18.88 7.00 -14.02
N PRO A 240 -18.03 6.74 -13.02
CA PRO A 240 -17.42 5.44 -12.78
C PRO A 240 -18.40 4.26 -12.79
N ASN A 241 -18.08 3.26 -13.61
CA ASN A 241 -18.73 1.95 -13.60
C ASN A 241 -17.70 0.82 -13.64
N TYR A 242 -18.16 -0.40 -13.32
CA TYR A 242 -17.34 -1.60 -13.34
C TYR A 242 -17.60 -2.42 -14.59
N PHE A 243 -16.52 -2.91 -15.20
CA PHE A 243 -16.57 -3.66 -16.44
C PHE A 243 -15.71 -4.92 -16.34
N LEU A 244 -16.20 -6.01 -16.92
CA LEU A 244 -15.40 -7.19 -17.20
C LEU A 244 -14.60 -6.95 -18.49
N ARG A 245 -13.30 -7.22 -18.41
CA ARG A 245 -12.32 -7.12 -19.50
C ARG A 245 -11.65 -8.47 -19.74
N LYS A 246 -11.16 -8.65 -20.97
CA LYS A 246 -10.30 -9.76 -21.35
C LYS A 246 -9.02 -9.24 -21.98
N VAL A 247 -7.90 -9.91 -21.74
CA VAL A 247 -6.61 -9.55 -22.35
C VAL A 247 -6.72 -9.66 -23.87
N GLY A 248 -6.27 -8.62 -24.57
CA GLY A 248 -6.33 -8.55 -26.04
C GLY A 248 -7.69 -8.17 -26.63
N ASP A 249 -8.74 -8.08 -25.81
CA ASP A 249 -10.08 -7.68 -26.25
C ASP A 249 -10.29 -6.16 -25.96
N PRO A 250 -10.57 -5.34 -26.99
CA PRO A 250 -10.92 -3.93 -26.77
C PRO A 250 -12.29 -3.76 -26.09
N GLY A 251 -13.15 -4.78 -26.12
CA GLY A 251 -14.48 -4.75 -25.53
C GLY A 251 -14.48 -4.61 -24.00
N ARG A 252 -15.56 -4.00 -23.50
CA ARG A 252 -15.89 -3.90 -22.07
C ARG A 252 -17.30 -4.43 -21.87
N LYS A 253 -17.48 -5.46 -21.03
CA LYS A 253 -18.82 -5.94 -20.65
C LYS A 253 -19.23 -5.27 -19.34
N PRO A 254 -20.34 -4.49 -19.30
CA PRO A 254 -20.76 -3.84 -18.07
C PRO A 254 -21.14 -4.86 -17.00
N LEU A 255 -20.65 -4.64 -15.78
CA LEU A 255 -21.04 -5.40 -14.58
C LEU A 255 -21.99 -4.60 -13.68
N THR A 256 -21.95 -3.28 -13.82
CA THR A 256 -22.78 -2.35 -13.08
C THR A 256 -23.34 -1.29 -14.03
N ASP A 257 -24.42 -0.65 -13.61
CA ASP A 257 -25.02 0.52 -14.28
C ASP A 257 -25.33 1.58 -13.21
N ILE A 258 -24.26 2.09 -12.60
CA ILE A 258 -24.36 3.12 -11.55
C ILE A 258 -24.57 4.47 -12.21
N GLU A 259 -25.73 5.08 -11.97
CA GLU A 259 -25.99 6.45 -12.41
C GLU A 259 -25.15 7.47 -11.63
N ASP A 260 -24.77 8.56 -12.31
CA ASP A 260 -24.14 9.71 -11.67
C ASP A 260 -25.07 10.36 -10.64
N PRO A 261 -24.75 10.32 -9.33
CA PRO A 261 -25.59 10.92 -8.30
C PRO A 261 -25.49 12.46 -8.28
N ALA A 262 -24.51 13.03 -8.99
CA ALA A 262 -24.15 14.44 -8.90
C ALA A 262 -24.12 15.15 -10.26
N LYS A 263 -25.01 14.76 -11.19
CA LYS A 263 -25.15 15.37 -12.54
C LYS A 263 -25.21 16.90 -12.53
N SER A 264 -25.75 17.50 -11.46
CA SER A 264 -25.82 18.96 -11.29
C SER A 264 -24.44 19.62 -11.18
N LEU A 265 -23.43 18.91 -10.65
CA LEU A 265 -22.07 19.41 -10.50
C LEU A 265 -21.34 19.54 -11.85
N HIS A 266 -21.77 18.85 -12.90
CA HIS A 266 -21.19 18.99 -14.24
C HIS A 266 -21.38 20.39 -14.82
N LYS A 267 -22.36 21.14 -14.32
CA LYS A 267 -22.67 22.51 -14.76
C LYS A 267 -21.97 23.59 -13.92
N VAL A 268 -21.16 23.19 -12.92
CA VAL A 268 -20.41 24.12 -12.07
C VAL A 268 -19.31 24.79 -12.89
N VAL A 269 -19.22 26.11 -12.79
CA VAL A 269 -18.18 26.89 -13.46
C VAL A 269 -16.97 26.97 -12.55
N LYS A 270 -15.80 26.59 -13.05
CA LYS A 270 -14.54 26.65 -12.31
C LYS A 270 -13.71 27.84 -12.80
N GLN A 271 -13.25 28.68 -11.88
CA GLN A 271 -12.42 29.86 -12.20
C GLN A 271 -11.20 29.92 -11.29
N LEU A 272 -10.01 30.01 -11.90
CA LEU A 272 -8.75 30.13 -11.14
C LEU A 272 -8.61 31.58 -10.69
N VAL A 273 -8.64 31.79 -9.38
CA VAL A 273 -8.39 33.09 -8.78
C VAL A 273 -6.93 33.10 -8.31
N SER A 274 -6.17 34.10 -8.73
CA SER A 274 -4.78 34.30 -8.31
C SER A 274 -4.65 35.66 -7.65
N TYR A 275 -3.96 35.73 -6.52
CA TYR A 275 -3.75 36.98 -5.78
C TYR A 275 -2.39 36.98 -5.07
N ASN A 276 -1.88 38.18 -4.79
CA ASN A 276 -0.67 38.34 -3.98
C ASN A 276 -1.07 38.63 -2.55
N ARG A 277 -0.51 37.88 -1.61
CA ARG A 277 -0.59 38.21 -0.19
C ARG A 277 0.30 39.42 0.09
N ASN A 278 0.00 40.15 1.17
CA ASN A 278 0.71 41.38 1.53
C ASN A 278 2.24 41.21 1.71
N ASP A 279 2.73 39.99 1.94
CA ASP A 279 4.15 39.68 2.05
C ASP A 279 4.80 39.20 0.73
N GLY A 280 4.12 39.42 -0.41
CA GLY A 280 4.64 39.13 -1.74
C GLY A 280 4.46 37.68 -2.20
N VAL A 281 3.89 36.80 -1.37
CA VAL A 281 3.61 35.41 -1.77
C VAL A 281 2.42 35.37 -2.73
N LYS A 282 2.64 34.84 -3.94
CA LYS A 282 1.58 34.58 -4.91
C LYS A 282 0.81 33.32 -4.51
N LEU A 283 -0.51 33.46 -4.36
CA LEU A 283 -1.43 32.38 -4.02
C LEU A 283 -2.46 32.20 -5.13
N ASN A 284 -3.03 31.00 -5.21
CA ASN A 284 -4.16 30.71 -6.07
C ASN A 284 -5.20 29.85 -5.35
N CYS A 285 -6.46 29.94 -5.80
CA CYS A 285 -7.53 29.04 -5.40
C CYS A 285 -8.47 28.77 -6.58
N MET A 286 -9.14 27.62 -6.54
CA MET A 286 -10.12 27.23 -7.55
C MET A 286 -11.54 27.60 -7.06
N LEU A 287 -12.09 28.69 -7.58
CA LEU A 287 -13.45 29.11 -7.29
C LEU A 287 -14.43 28.23 -8.09
N HIS A 288 -15.42 27.67 -7.40
CA HIS A 288 -16.48 26.87 -7.98
C HIS A 288 -17.79 27.64 -7.84
N LEU A 289 -18.37 28.07 -8.97
CA LEU A 289 -19.61 28.82 -9.01
C LEU A 289 -20.78 27.90 -9.34
N PRO A 290 -21.93 28.04 -8.65
CA PRO A 290 -23.14 27.33 -9.04
C PRO A 290 -23.53 27.61 -10.50
N PRO A 291 -24.21 26.66 -11.16
CA PRO A 291 -24.65 26.83 -12.54
C PRO A 291 -25.45 28.12 -12.73
N GLY A 292 -25.05 28.94 -13.71
CA GLY A 292 -25.73 30.19 -14.05
C GLY A 292 -25.44 31.38 -13.12
N TYR A 293 -24.53 31.24 -12.15
CA TYR A 293 -24.13 32.37 -11.31
C TYR A 293 -23.15 33.29 -12.03
N ASP A 294 -23.59 34.50 -12.36
CA ASP A 294 -22.80 35.51 -13.06
C ASP A 294 -22.12 36.47 -12.08
N LEU A 295 -20.78 36.55 -12.12
CA LEU A 295 -20.01 37.48 -11.29
C LEU A 295 -20.05 38.93 -11.82
N THR A 296 -20.45 39.15 -13.07
CA THR A 296 -20.52 40.46 -13.71
C THR A 296 -21.85 41.17 -13.46
N ASP A 297 -22.90 40.43 -13.12
CA ASP A 297 -24.20 40.97 -12.76
C ASP A 297 -24.11 41.78 -11.44
N ALA A 298 -24.49 43.05 -11.50
CA ALA A 298 -24.48 43.97 -10.36
C ALA A 298 -25.55 43.63 -9.30
N ASP A 299 -26.67 43.04 -9.72
CA ASP A 299 -27.82 42.69 -8.87
C ASP A 299 -27.72 41.26 -8.32
N ARG A 300 -26.61 40.57 -8.57
CA ARG A 300 -26.40 39.19 -8.13
C ARG A 300 -26.58 39.01 -6.62
N LYS A 301 -27.31 37.97 -6.24
CA LYS A 301 -27.48 37.60 -4.83
C LYS A 301 -26.17 37.05 -4.26
N ARG A 302 -25.73 37.57 -3.11
CA ARG A 302 -24.58 36.99 -2.40
C ARG A 302 -24.91 35.58 -1.92
N LEU A 303 -24.06 34.62 -2.26
CA LEU A 303 -24.23 33.23 -1.86
C LEU A 303 -23.40 32.92 -0.60
N PRO A 304 -23.85 31.98 0.25
CA PRO A 304 -23.00 31.36 1.24
C PRO A 304 -21.78 30.71 0.56
N THR A 305 -20.59 30.92 1.12
CA THR A 305 -19.33 30.41 0.57
C THR A 305 -18.69 29.43 1.53
N ILE A 306 -18.31 28.26 1.01
CA ILE A 306 -17.50 27.28 1.74
C ILE A 306 -16.06 27.42 1.27
N LEU A 307 -15.14 27.76 2.19
CA LEU A 307 -13.71 27.71 1.94
C LEU A 307 -13.18 26.34 2.33
N TRP A 308 -12.81 25.53 1.33
CA TRP A 308 -12.14 24.27 1.57
C TRP A 308 -10.63 24.46 1.43
N ALA A 309 -9.91 24.33 2.55
CA ALA A 309 -8.47 24.37 2.60
C ALA A 309 -7.96 23.05 3.15
N TYR A 310 -7.13 22.35 2.36
CA TYR A 310 -6.45 21.13 2.81
C TYR A 310 -4.95 21.40 2.85
N PRO A 311 -4.30 21.38 4.04
CA PRO A 311 -2.86 21.57 4.12
C PRO A 311 -2.18 20.38 3.44
N ARG A 312 -1.28 20.66 2.48
CA ARG A 312 -0.26 19.68 2.09
C ARG A 312 0.75 19.61 3.24
N VAL A 313 0.60 18.62 4.10
CA VAL A 313 1.65 18.26 5.05
C VAL A 313 2.65 17.43 4.24
N TYR A 314 3.84 18.00 3.99
CA TYR A 314 5.01 17.25 3.49
C TYR A 314 5.84 16.81 4.69
#